data_AF-A0A946BND5-F1
#
_entry.id   AF-A0A946BND5-F1
#
_cell.length_a   1.000
_cell.length_b   1.000
_cell.length_c   1.000
_cell.angle_alpha   90.00
_cell.angle_beta   90.00
_cell.angle_gamma   90.00
#
_symmetry.space_group_name_H-M   'P 1'
#
loop_
_entity.id
_entity.type
_entity.pdbx_description
1 polymer ?
#
loop_
_entity_poly.entity_id
_entity_poly.type
_entity_poly.pdbx_seq_one_letter_code
_entity_poly.pdbx_strand_id
1 'polypeptide(L)'
;QRVDVEVGFGILAGFMGGIAGVWGLPTVIYLTALGTEKTEHMRIQGVVYGLGAVALFFAHIGSGVLRIETVPLSIALIFPALFGQWVGTKVLDSIDQATFKRVTLLVLLVAALNLLRRAIFF
;
A
#
# COMPACT_ATOMS: atom_id res chain seq x y z
N GLN A 1 -29.11 3.45 0.38
CA GLN A 1 -28.88 4.36 -0.77
C GLN A 1 -27.43 4.82 -0.89
N ARG A 2 -26.71 5.22 0.18
CA ARG A 2 -25.27 5.59 0.06
C ARG A 2 -24.33 4.39 -0.11
N VAL A 3 -24.66 3.27 0.54
CA VAL A 3 -23.84 2.04 0.53
C VAL A 3 -23.68 1.46 -0.88
N ASP A 4 -24.73 1.50 -1.72
CA ASP A 4 -24.68 0.94 -3.08
C ASP A 4 -23.71 1.74 -3.98
N VAL A 5 -23.68 3.06 -3.78
CA VAL A 5 -22.77 3.97 -4.48
C VAL A 5 -21.33 3.81 -3.97
N GLU A 6 -21.15 3.69 -2.65
CA GLU A 6 -19.85 3.42 -2.02
C GLU A 6 -19.24 2.10 -2.49
N VAL A 7 -20.05 1.04 -2.64
CA VAL A 7 -19.63 -0.24 -3.20
C VAL A 7 -19.21 -0.09 -4.67
N GLY A 8 -19.98 0.65 -5.47
CA GLY A 8 -19.64 0.90 -6.88
C GLY A 8 -18.31 1.64 -7.04
N PHE A 9 -18.08 2.70 -6.25
CA PHE A 9 -16.80 3.39 -6.23
C PHE A 9 -15.67 2.52 -5.69
N GLY A 10 -15.93 1.67 -4.69
CA GLY A 10 -14.96 0.70 -4.16
C GLY A 10 -14.50 -0.29 -5.22
N ILE A 11 -15.42 -0.80 -6.05
CA ILE A 11 -15.09 -1.72 -7.16
C ILE A 11 -14.27 -0.99 -8.23
N LEU A 12 -14.68 0.20 -8.65
CA LEU A 12 -13.95 0.99 -9.67
C LEU A 12 -12.55 1.39 -9.18
N ALA A 13 -12.45 1.85 -7.94
CA ALA A 13 -11.17 2.19 -7.31
C ALA A 13 -10.28 0.95 -7.17
N GLY A 14 -10.86 -0.21 -6.82
CA GLY A 14 -10.15 -1.49 -6.76
C GLY A 14 -9.67 -1.95 -8.14
N PHE A 15 -10.49 -1.80 -9.18
CA PHE A 15 -10.12 -2.17 -10.55
C PHE A 15 -9.00 -1.27 -11.09
N MET A 16 -9.14 0.06 -10.96
CA MET A 16 -8.12 1.00 -11.39
C MET A 16 -6.84 0.87 -10.56
N GLY A 17 -6.95 0.66 -9.25
CA GLY A 17 -5.82 0.38 -8.38
C GLY A 17 -5.08 -0.89 -8.78
N GLY A 18 -5.82 -1.91 -9.25
CA GLY A 18 -5.28 -3.18 -9.76
C GLY A 18 -4.49 -3.03 -11.04
N ILE A 19 -5.02 -2.26 -11.99
CA ILE A 19 -4.35 -1.99 -13.27
C ILE A 19 -3.14 -1.08 -13.07
N ALA A 20 -3.29 -0.05 -12.24
CA ALA A 20 -2.22 0.92 -12.00
C ALA A 20 -1.11 0.36 -11.11
N GLY A 21 -1.40 -0.64 -10.26
CA GLY A 21 -0.48 -1.19 -9.26
C GLY A 21 -0.11 -0.19 -8.14
N VAL A 22 -0.77 0.97 -8.07
CA VAL A 22 -0.44 2.08 -7.16
C VAL A 22 -1.66 2.47 -6.32
N TRP A 23 -1.94 1.67 -5.31
CA TRP A 23 -2.98 1.88 -4.29
C TRP A 23 -2.43 2.62 -3.05
N GLY A 24 -1.14 2.46 -2.79
CA GLY A 24 -0.48 3.00 -1.60
C GLY A 24 -0.36 4.51 -1.62
N LEU A 25 0.15 5.06 -2.73
CA LEU A 25 0.43 6.48 -2.84
C LEU A 25 -0.83 7.36 -2.66
N PRO A 26 -1.97 7.10 -3.31
CA PRO A 26 -3.19 7.90 -3.12
C PRO A 26 -3.72 7.84 -1.69
N THR A 27 -3.67 6.66 -1.06
CA THR A 27 -4.13 6.45 0.32
C THR A 27 -3.31 7.30 1.30
N VAL A 28 -1.99 7.27 1.17
CA VAL A 28 -1.08 8.07 2.01
C VAL A 28 -1.32 9.56 1.79
N ILE A 29 -1.39 10.02 0.53
CA ILE A 29 -1.64 11.43 0.22
C ILE A 29 -2.95 11.91 0.85
N TYR A 30 -4.02 11.14 0.70
CA TYR A 30 -5.33 11.47 1.24
C TYR A 30 -5.31 11.60 2.77
N LEU A 31 -4.76 10.61 3.48
CA LEU A 31 -4.68 10.61 4.93
C LEU A 31 -3.72 11.68 5.46
N THR A 32 -2.62 11.97 4.74
CA THR A 32 -1.73 13.08 5.07
C THR A 32 -2.43 14.42 4.91
N ALA A 33 -3.23 14.60 3.86
CA ALA A 33 -3.99 15.83 3.62
C ALA A 33 -5.07 16.05 4.69
N LEU A 34 -5.71 14.99 5.18
CA LEU A 34 -6.63 15.02 6.32
C LEU A 34 -5.94 15.29 7.66
N GLY A 35 -4.60 15.21 7.72
CA GLY A 35 -3.86 15.35 8.96
C GLY A 35 -4.12 14.21 9.96
N THR A 36 -4.50 13.03 9.47
CA THR A 36 -4.84 11.87 10.30
C THR A 36 -3.69 11.51 11.25
N GLU A 37 -4.06 11.16 12.48
CA GLU A 37 -3.11 10.75 13.52
C GLU A 37 -2.35 9.49 13.08
N LYS A 38 -1.06 9.39 13.40
CA LYS A 38 -0.16 8.33 12.90
C LYS A 38 -0.72 6.94 13.13
N THR A 39 -1.28 6.64 14.31
CA THR A 39 -1.79 5.29 14.60
C THR A 39 -2.99 4.96 13.71
N GLU A 40 -3.93 5.88 13.57
CA GLU A 40 -5.10 5.74 12.70
C GLU A 40 -4.69 5.70 11.22
N HIS A 41 -3.74 6.53 10.81
CA HIS A 41 -3.20 6.57 9.46
C HIS A 41 -2.63 5.20 9.08
N MET A 42 -1.81 4.60 9.95
CA MET A 42 -1.27 3.26 9.72
C MET A 42 -2.34 2.17 9.76
N ARG A 43 -3.36 2.31 10.61
CA ARG A 43 -4.47 1.36 10.71
C ARG A 43 -5.29 1.31 9.44
N ILE A 44 -5.66 2.47 8.90
CA ILE A 44 -6.43 2.58 7.65
C ILE A 44 -5.63 1.98 6.50
N GLN A 45 -4.36 2.37 6.38
CA GLN A 45 -3.46 1.78 5.38
C GLN A 45 -3.35 0.26 5.50
N GLY A 46 -3.22 -0.27 6.72
CA GLY A 46 -3.13 -1.71 6.97
C GLY A 46 -4.37 -2.46 6.50
N VAL A 47 -5.57 -1.92 6.74
CA VAL A 47 -6.82 -2.51 6.24
C VAL A 47 -6.88 -2.46 4.72
N VAL A 48 -6.59 -1.32 4.10
CA VAL A 48 -6.61 -1.15 2.65
C VAL A 48 -5.62 -2.09 1.96
N TYR A 49 -4.36 -2.11 2.42
CA TYR A 49 -3.32 -2.94 1.82
C TYR A 49 -3.51 -4.42 2.13
N GLY A 50 -4.02 -4.76 3.31
CA GLY A 50 -4.35 -6.13 3.67
C GLY A 50 -5.44 -6.71 2.78
N LEU A 51 -6.54 -5.97 2.56
CA LEU A 51 -7.60 -6.37 1.62
C LEU A 51 -7.07 -6.47 0.19
N GLY A 52 -6.24 -5.51 -0.23
CA GLY A 52 -5.55 -5.55 -1.53
C GLY A 52 -4.65 -6.78 -1.68
N ALA A 53 -3.91 -7.16 -0.64
CA ALA A 53 -3.07 -8.35 -0.63
C ALA A 53 -3.88 -9.65 -0.74
N VAL A 54 -5.03 -9.74 -0.07
CA VAL A 54 -5.94 -10.89 -0.21
C VAL A 54 -6.48 -11.00 -1.63
N ALA A 55 -6.94 -9.89 -2.21
CA ALA A 55 -7.39 -9.87 -3.60
C ALA A 55 -6.27 -10.27 -4.57
N LEU A 56 -5.07 -9.71 -4.38
CA LEU A 56 -3.89 -10.05 -5.16
C LEU A 56 -3.50 -11.52 -5.01
N PHE A 57 -3.58 -12.10 -3.83
CA PHE A 57 -3.26 -13.52 -3.61
C PHE A 57 -4.10 -14.41 -4.54
N PHE A 58 -5.42 -14.19 -4.61
CA PHE A 58 -6.28 -14.93 -5.55
C PHE A 58 -5.97 -14.62 -7.01
N ALA A 59 -5.67 -13.36 -7.34
CA ALA A 59 -5.25 -12.98 -8.68
C ALA A 59 -3.96 -13.70 -9.12
N HIS A 60 -3.02 -13.92 -8.20
CA HIS A 60 -1.76 -14.63 -8.48
C HIS A 60 -1.95 -16.14 -8.72
N ILE A 61 -3.02 -16.74 -8.21
CA ILE A 61 -3.40 -18.12 -8.57
C ILE A 61 -3.80 -18.17 -10.05
N GLY A 62 -4.66 -17.25 -10.48
CA GLY A 62 -5.15 -17.17 -11.86
C GLY A 62 -4.07 -16.76 -12.88
N SER A 63 -3.18 -15.83 -12.53
CA SER A 63 -2.06 -15.42 -13.38
C SER A 63 -0.91 -16.45 -13.40
N GLY A 64 -0.92 -17.40 -12.46
CA GLY A 64 0.11 -18.41 -12.29
C GLY A 64 1.44 -17.85 -11.80
N VAL A 65 1.40 -16.77 -11.01
CA VAL A 65 2.56 -16.34 -10.22
C VAL A 65 2.67 -17.20 -8.95
N LEU A 66 1.53 -17.56 -8.37
CA LEU A 66 1.44 -18.54 -7.30
C LEU A 66 1.06 -19.90 -7.88
N ARG A 67 2.04 -20.79 -8.00
CA ARG A 67 1.88 -22.17 -8.48
C ARG A 67 2.47 -23.14 -7.47
N ILE A 68 2.15 -24.42 -7.62
CA ILE A 68 2.65 -25.45 -6.69
C ILE A 68 4.19 -25.48 -6.65
N GLU A 69 4.84 -25.16 -7.76
CA GLU A 69 6.31 -25.08 -7.87
C GLU A 69 6.89 -23.85 -7.17
N THR A 70 6.14 -22.74 -7.08
CA THR A 70 6.61 -21.49 -6.46
C THR A 70 6.26 -21.38 -4.98
N VAL A 71 5.32 -22.19 -4.48
CA VAL A 71 4.87 -22.21 -3.08
C VAL A 71 6.03 -22.32 -2.06
N PRO A 72 7.02 -23.22 -2.22
CA PRO A 72 8.12 -23.31 -1.25
C PRO A 72 8.92 -22.00 -1.15
N LEU A 73 9.21 -21.37 -2.30
CA LEU A 73 9.88 -20.08 -2.34
C LEU A 73 9.01 -18.96 -1.76
N SER A 74 7.71 -18.95 -2.08
CA SER A 74 6.75 -17.98 -1.53
C SER A 74 6.68 -18.07 -0.01
N ILE A 75 6.65 -19.28 0.57
CA ILE A 75 6.69 -19.49 2.03
C ILE A 75 8.02 -19.00 2.61
N ALA A 76 9.15 -19.32 1.96
CA ALA A 76 10.45 -18.85 2.41
C ALA A 76 10.54 -17.32 2.47
N LEU A 77 9.88 -16.61 1.54
CA LEU A 77 9.82 -15.15 1.49
C LEU A 77 8.90 -14.52 2.57
N ILE A 78 8.03 -15.30 3.23
CA ILE A 78 7.22 -14.80 4.35
C ILE A 78 8.13 -14.35 5.50
N PHE A 79 9.18 -15.12 5.81
CA PHE A 79 10.10 -14.81 6.91
C PHE A 79 10.81 -13.45 6.77
N PRO A 80 11.51 -13.14 5.66
CA PRO A 80 12.12 -11.83 5.49
C PRO A 80 11.08 -10.71 5.38
N ALA A 81 9.89 -10.98 4.84
CA ALA A 81 8.81 -9.99 4.80
C ALA A 81 8.32 -9.62 6.21
N LEU A 82 8.06 -10.62 7.07
CA LEU A 82 7.66 -10.42 8.46
C LEU A 82 8.77 -9.73 9.26
N PHE A 83 10.03 -10.09 9.02
CA PHE A 83 11.17 -9.43 9.64
C PHE A 83 11.26 -7.96 9.24
N GLY A 84 11.16 -7.66 7.94
CA GLY A 84 11.13 -6.29 7.42
C GLY A 84 9.96 -5.48 7.99
N GLN A 85 8.77 -6.08 8.09
CA GLN A 85 7.61 -5.45 8.71
C GLN A 85 7.86 -5.16 10.19
N TRP A 86 8.40 -6.10 10.96
CA TRP A 86 8.74 -5.89 12.37
C TRP A 86 9.75 -4.76 12.57
N VAL A 87 10.84 -4.74 11.78
CA VAL A 87 11.83 -3.64 11.81
C VAL A 87 11.16 -2.32 11.45
N GLY A 88 10.35 -2.30 10.39
CA GLY A 88 9.62 -1.11 9.96
C GLY A 88 8.69 -0.57 11.05
N THR A 89 7.95 -1.43 11.74
CA THR A 89 7.10 -1.04 12.86
C THR A 89 7.94 -0.49 14.02
N LYS A 90 9.08 -1.10 14.35
CA LYS A 90 9.98 -0.59 15.40
C LYS A 90 10.52 0.82 15.09
N VAL A 91 10.92 1.05 13.84
CA VAL A 91 11.36 2.39 13.39
C VAL A 91 10.20 3.37 13.43
N LEU A 92 9.01 2.92 13.03
CA LEU A 92 7.84 3.77 13.03
C LEU A 92 7.43 4.13 14.45
N ASP A 93 7.45 3.19 15.41
CA ASP A 93 7.08 3.42 16.80
C ASP A 93 7.98 4.46 17.48
N SER A 94 9.25 4.59 17.05
CA SER A 94 10.20 5.53 17.66
C SER A 94 10.01 6.98 17.22
N ILE A 95 9.26 7.25 16.15
CA ILE A 95 9.05 8.62 15.65
C ILE A 95 7.72 9.22 16.13
N ASP A 96 7.72 10.51 16.45
CA ASP A 96 6.51 11.25 16.81
C ASP A 96 5.64 11.61 15.59
N GLN A 97 4.44 12.16 15.84
CA GLN A 97 3.48 12.56 14.80
C GLN A 97 4.05 13.60 13.82
N ALA A 98 4.81 14.58 14.31
CA ALA A 98 5.34 15.66 13.48
C ALA A 98 6.44 15.13 12.55
N THR A 99 7.30 14.28 13.08
CA THR A 99 8.37 13.59 12.35
C THR A 99 7.78 12.64 11.33
N PHE A 100 6.77 11.84 11.70
CA PHE A 100 6.04 10.99 10.76
C PHE A 100 5.51 11.79 9.57
N LYS A 101 4.76 12.87 9.85
CA LYS A 101 4.21 13.74 8.79
C LYS A 101 5.30 14.29 7.86
N ARG A 102 6.42 14.78 8.42
CA ARG A 102 7.55 15.32 7.64
C ARG A 102 8.19 14.26 6.75
N VAL A 103 8.48 13.09 7.31
CA VAL A 103 9.08 11.97 6.56
C VAL A 103 8.13 11.51 5.45
N THR A 104 6.85 11.33 5.75
CA THR A 104 5.84 10.96 4.75
C THR A 104 5.81 11.97 3.61
N LEU A 105 5.73 13.28 3.91
CA LEU A 105 5.74 14.33 2.87
C LEU A 105 7.01 14.31 2.03
N LEU A 106 8.17 14.07 2.64
CA LEU A 106 9.44 13.97 1.91
C LEU A 106 9.44 12.76 0.97
N VAL A 107 8.98 11.59 1.44
CA VAL A 107 8.86 10.39 0.61
C VAL A 107 7.88 10.62 -0.54
N LEU A 108 6.73 11.24 -0.27
CA LEU A 108 5.75 11.61 -1.29
C LEU A 108 6.34 12.55 -2.35
N LEU A 109 7.13 13.54 -1.92
CA LEU A 109 7.82 14.46 -2.84
C LEU A 109 8.81 13.71 -3.73
N VAL A 110 9.64 12.84 -3.14
CA VAL A 110 10.61 12.03 -3.90
C VAL A 110 9.90 11.11 -4.88
N ALA A 111 8.80 10.48 -4.47
CA ALA A 111 7.98 9.63 -5.35
C ALA A 111 7.39 10.43 -6.51
N ALA A 112 6.84 11.62 -6.24
CA ALA A 112 6.29 12.49 -7.28
C ALA A 112 7.37 12.94 -8.28
N LEU A 113 8.56 13.33 -7.79
CA LEU A 113 9.70 13.67 -8.64
C LEU A 113 10.18 12.47 -9.47
N ASN A 114 10.19 11.27 -8.88
CA ASN A 114 10.53 10.04 -9.60
C ASN A 114 9.53 9.76 -10.73
N LEU A 115 8.23 9.94 -10.47
CA LEU A 115 7.20 9.78 -11.50
C LEU A 115 7.32 10.82 -12.61
N LEU A 116 7.60 12.09 -12.28
CA LEU A 116 7.85 13.14 -13.28
C LEU A 116 9.07 12.81 -14.13
N ARG A 117 10.17 12.37 -13.51
CA ARG A 117 11.35 11.89 -14.24
C ARG A 117 10.95 10.75 -15.18
N ARG A 118 10.24 9.74 -14.67
CA ARG A 118 9.82 8.59 -15.49
C ARG A 118 8.92 9.02 -16.64
N ALA A 119 8.04 10.00 -16.45
CA ALA A 119 7.15 10.49 -17.51
C ALA A 119 7.89 11.31 -18.58
N ILE A 120 8.93 12.08 -18.21
CA ILE A 120 9.68 12.94 -19.13
C ILE A 120 10.76 12.15 -19.89
N PHE A 121 11.35 11.15 -19.25
CA PHE A 121 12.43 10.32 -19.82
C PHE A 121 11.94 8.93 -20.26
N PHE A 122 10.66 8.80 -20.59
CA PHE A 122 10.08 7.60 -21.21
C PHE A 122 10.19 7.65 -22.73
#